data_AF-A0A514C3G0-F1
#
_entry.id   AF-A0A514C3G0-F1
#
_cell.length_a   1.000
_cell.length_b   1.000
_cell.length_c   1.000
_cell.angle_alpha   90.00
_cell.angle_beta   90.00
_cell.angle_gamma   90.00
#
_symmetry.space_group_name_H-M   'P 1'
#
loop_
_entity.id
_entity.type
_entity.pdbx_description
1 polymer ?
#
loop_
_entity_poly.entity_id
_entity_poly.type
_entity_poly.pdbx_seq_one_letter_code
_entity_poly.pdbx_strand_id
1 'polypeptide(L)'
;MTKASALFWLAVVSWVVLAILPLLYGAVSLTLSVRGGFDLMGAVTALVMLAAVGAGGYRYWRRDAREAWILLALSWAPLMLVLLWGVFGRI
;
A
#
# COMPACT_ATOMS: atom_id res chain seq x y z
N MET A 1 -7.04 -27.05 13.50
CA MET A 1 -6.55 -25.65 13.57
C MET A 1 -6.82 -25.11 14.97
N THR A 2 -5.87 -24.40 15.58
CA THR A 2 -6.06 -23.72 16.87
C THR A 2 -6.66 -22.33 16.64
N LYS A 3 -7.36 -21.76 17.64
CA LYS A 3 -7.92 -20.39 17.55
C LYS A 3 -6.86 -19.36 17.16
N ALA A 4 -5.64 -19.48 17.68
CA ALA A 4 -4.51 -18.63 17.34
C ALA A 4 -4.12 -18.71 15.85
N SER A 5 -4.11 -19.91 15.28
CA SER A 5 -3.83 -20.10 13.85
C SER A 5 -4.89 -19.46 12.95
N ALA A 6 -6.17 -19.52 13.35
CA ALA A 6 -7.27 -18.91 12.60
C ALA A 6 -7.18 -17.38 12.61
N LEU A 7 -6.89 -16.79 13.78
CA LEU A 7 -6.69 -15.33 13.91
C LEU A 7 -5.49 -14.83 13.10
N PHE A 8 -4.40 -15.60 13.08
CA PHE A 8 -3.23 -15.26 12.26
C PHE A 8 -3.59 -15.24 10.77
N TRP A 9 -4.27 -16.28 10.26
CA TRP A 9 -4.68 -16.30 8.85
C TRP A 9 -5.71 -15.22 8.52
N LEU A 10 -6.63 -14.90 9.43
CA LEU A 10 -7.55 -13.78 9.27
C LEU A 10 -6.79 -12.45 9.14
N ALA A 11 -5.75 -12.23 9.94
CA ALA A 11 -4.91 -11.04 9.86
C ALA A 11 -4.14 -10.97 8.53
N VAL A 12 -3.57 -12.09 8.08
CA VAL A 12 -2.88 -12.18 6.78
C VAL A 12 -3.84 -11.86 5.63
N VAL A 13 -5.01 -12.50 5.60
CA VAL A 13 -6.01 -12.26 4.54
C VAL A 13 -6.48 -10.82 4.54
N SER A 14 -6.80 -10.27 5.71
CA SER A 14 -7.18 -8.85 5.86
C SER A 14 -6.08 -7.93 5.34
N TRP A 15 -4.82 -8.22 5.66
CA TRP A 15 -3.69 -7.42 5.18
C TRP A 15 -3.54 -7.49 3.67
N VAL A 16 -3.64 -8.68 3.07
CA VAL A 16 -3.56 -8.87 1.61
C VAL A 16 -4.68 -8.11 0.91
N VAL A 17 -5.92 -8.22 1.38
CA VAL A 17 -7.06 -7.49 0.81
C VAL A 17 -6.83 -5.98 0.85
N LEU A 18 -6.37 -5.46 1.99
CA LEU A 18 -6.12 -4.04 2.16
C LEU A 18 -4.89 -3.54 1.38
N ALA A 19 -3.96 -4.42 1.00
CA ALA A 19 -2.79 -4.08 0.19
C ALA A 19 -3.12 -3.89 -1.30
N ILE A 20 -4.24 -4.46 -1.79
CA ILE A 20 -4.60 -4.42 -3.21
C ILE A 20 -4.70 -2.98 -3.73
N LEU A 21 -5.40 -2.11 -3.01
CA LEU A 21 -5.64 -0.73 -3.47
C LEU A 21 -4.35 0.11 -3.56
N PRO A 22 -3.50 0.20 -2.52
CA PRO A 22 -2.20 0.85 -2.62
C PRO A 22 -1.33 0.27 -3.74
N LEU A 23 -1.37 -1.05 -3.94
CA LEU A 23 -0.56 -1.73 -4.96
C LEU A 23 -1.02 -1.38 -6.38
N LEU A 24 -2.34 -1.41 -6.64
CA LEU A 24 -2.91 -0.99 -7.92
C LEU A 24 -2.64 0.48 -8.20
N TYR A 25 -2.86 1.36 -7.22
CA TYR A 25 -2.61 2.79 -7.38
C TYR A 25 -1.13 3.08 -7.64
N GLY A 26 -0.22 2.45 -6.89
CA GLY A 26 1.21 2.58 -7.12
C GLY A 26 1.62 2.12 -8.53
N ALA A 27 1.13 0.97 -8.97
CA ALA A 27 1.45 0.44 -10.30
C ALA A 27 0.95 1.34 -11.45
N VAL A 28 -0.29 1.82 -11.34
CA VAL A 28 -0.88 2.75 -12.33
C VAL A 28 -0.14 4.08 -12.33
N SER A 29 0.11 4.65 -11.15
CA SER A 29 0.83 5.93 -11.01
C SER A 29 2.23 5.83 -11.60
N LEU A 30 2.97 4.76 -11.33
CA LEU A 30 4.29 4.53 -11.91
C LEU A 30 4.21 4.46 -13.44
N THR A 31 3.22 3.76 -13.98
CA THR A 31 3.03 3.61 -15.43
C THR A 31 2.74 4.96 -16.09
N LEU A 32 1.88 5.79 -15.48
CA LEU A 32 1.54 7.12 -15.98
C LEU A 32 2.74 8.08 -15.90
N SER A 33 3.46 8.05 -14.77
CA SER A 33 4.65 8.88 -14.56
C SER A 33 5.78 8.58 -15.55
N VAL A 34 5.85 7.38 -16.12
CA VAL A 34 6.87 7.04 -17.14
C VAL A 34 6.38 7.31 -18.56
N ARG A 35 5.09 7.13 -18.85
CA ARG A 35 4.56 7.20 -20.23
C ARG A 35 4.18 8.61 -20.71
N GLY A 36 3.91 9.57 -19.81
CA GLY A 36 3.34 10.88 -20.16
C GLY A 36 4.33 12.06 -20.31
N GLY A 37 5.64 11.81 -20.25
CA GLY A 37 6.63 12.82 -19.89
C GLY A 37 6.98 12.65 -18.42
N PHE A 38 8.24 12.31 -18.16
CA PHE A 38 8.64 11.73 -16.89
C PHE A 38 8.30 12.62 -15.68
N ASP A 39 7.36 12.17 -14.84
CA ASP A 39 7.03 12.80 -13.57
C ASP A 39 7.78 12.09 -12.42
N LEU A 40 8.87 12.72 -11.98
CA LEU A 40 9.70 12.19 -10.91
C LEU A 40 8.92 12.03 -9.59
N MET A 41 8.04 12.96 -9.24
CA MET A 41 7.36 12.94 -7.95
C MET A 41 6.28 11.86 -7.90
N GLY A 42 5.52 11.70 -8.98
CA GLY A 42 4.58 10.58 -9.13
C GLY A 42 5.30 9.23 -9.12
N ALA A 43 6.44 9.11 -9.82
CA ALA A 43 7.22 7.88 -9.86
C ALA A 43 7.81 7.51 -8.49
N VAL A 44 8.39 8.48 -7.75
CA VAL A 44 8.92 8.26 -6.40
C VAL A 44 7.81 7.85 -5.44
N THR A 45 6.68 8.56 -5.46
CA THR A 45 5.52 8.23 -4.61
C THR A 45 5.03 6.82 -4.87
N ALA A 46 4.89 6.45 -6.15
CA ALA A 46 4.50 5.11 -6.57
C ALA A 46 5.47 4.03 -6.09
N LEU A 47 6.78 4.27 -6.24
CA LEU A 47 7.82 3.35 -5.77
C LEU A 47 7.79 3.18 -4.25
N VAL A 48 7.62 4.27 -3.50
CA VAL A 48 7.50 4.20 -2.03
C VAL A 48 6.29 3.38 -1.61
N MET A 49 5.13 3.56 -2.27
CA MET A 49 3.93 2.77 -1.99
C MET A 49 4.14 1.29 -2.26
N LEU A 50 4.69 0.95 -3.44
CA LEU A 50 4.97 -0.44 -3.81
C LEU A 50 6.01 -1.08 -2.88
N ALA A 51 7.05 -0.33 -2.51
CA ALA A 51 8.06 -0.79 -1.58
C ALA A 51 7.49 -1.03 -0.18
N ALA A 52 6.60 -0.15 0.31
CA ALA A 52 5.95 -0.32 1.60
C ALA A 52 5.05 -1.56 1.64
N VAL A 53 4.28 -1.81 0.57
CA VAL A 53 3.49 -3.05 0.46
C VAL A 53 4.40 -4.28 0.39
N GLY A 54 5.41 -4.27 -0.49
CA GLY A 54 6.35 -5.39 -0.62
C GLY A 54 7.11 -5.70 0.67
N ALA A 55 7.62 -4.68 1.34
CA ALA A 55 8.28 -4.80 2.64
C ALA A 55 7.33 -5.30 3.72
N GLY A 56 6.08 -4.82 3.75
CA GLY A 56 5.07 -5.31 4.69
C GLY A 56 4.76 -6.80 4.50
N GLY A 57 4.64 -7.26 3.26
CA GLY A 57 4.47 -8.68 2.94
C GLY A 57 5.66 -9.51 3.43
N TYR A 58 6.88 -9.00 3.24
CA TYR A 58 8.10 -9.64 3.75
C TYR A 58 8.14 -9.72 5.28
N ARG A 59 7.68 -8.67 5.99
CA ARG A 59 7.58 -8.68 7.45
C ARG A 59 6.58 -9.73 7.95
N TYR A 60 5.47 -9.94 7.26
CA TYR A 60 4.57 -11.05 7.57
C TYR A 60 5.23 -12.42 7.44
N TRP A 61 6.05 -12.63 6.40
CA TRP A 61 6.84 -13.84 6.23
C TRP A 61 7.77 -14.08 7.42
N ARG A 62 8.38 -13.01 7.94
CA ARG A 62 9.21 -13.05 9.16
C ARG A 62 8.43 -13.08 10.47
N ARG A 63 7.09 -13.19 10.43
CA ARG A 63 6.18 -13.17 11.58
C ARG A 63 6.10 -11.83 12.33
N ASP A 64 6.56 -10.75 11.72
CA ASP A 64 6.49 -9.38 12.26
C ASP A 64 5.21 -8.67 11.83
N ALA A 65 4.05 -9.19 12.26
CA ALA A 65 2.73 -8.70 11.83
C ALA A 65 2.51 -7.21 12.12
N ARG A 66 3.00 -6.71 13.27
CA ARG A 66 2.87 -5.29 13.64
C ARG A 66 3.53 -4.37 12.62
N GLU A 67 4.77 -4.68 12.24
CA GLU A 67 5.51 -3.85 11.30
C GLU A 67 4.91 -3.92 9.90
N ALA A 68 4.41 -5.10 9.51
CA ALA A 68 3.68 -5.25 8.25
C ALA A 68 2.43 -4.35 8.17
N TRP A 69 1.66 -4.25 9.25
CA TRP A 69 0.51 -3.35 9.33
C TRP A 69 0.90 -1.87 9.29
N ILE A 70 2.00 -1.49 9.94
CA ILE A 70 2.51 -0.11 9.90
C ILE A 70 2.91 0.26 8.47
N LEU A 71 3.67 -0.60 7.79
CA LEU A 71 4.08 -0.37 6.40
C LEU A 71 2.89 -0.31 5.45
N LEU A 72 1.88 -1.15 5.66
CA LEU A 72 0.62 -1.05 4.91
C LEU A 72 -0.06 0.29 5.16
N ALA A 73 -0.24 0.72 6.41
CA ALA A 73 -0.83 2.01 6.72
C ALA A 73 -0.08 3.18 6.06
N LEU A 74 1.26 3.13 6.02
CA LEU A 74 2.09 4.12 5.32
C LEU A 74 1.84 4.11 3.80
N SER A 75 1.65 2.93 3.20
CA SER A 75 1.33 2.85 1.77
C SER A 75 -0.02 3.49 1.42
N TRP A 76 -0.95 3.58 2.37
CA TRP A 76 -2.25 4.24 2.16
C TRP A 76 -2.18 5.77 2.22
N ALA A 77 -1.14 6.36 2.82
CA ALA A 77 -1.07 7.80 3.04
C ALA A 77 -1.17 8.62 1.74
N PRO A 78 -0.43 8.31 0.65
CA PRO A 78 -0.54 9.10 -0.58
C PRO A 78 -1.91 8.99 -1.23
N LEU A 79 -2.52 7.80 -1.18
CA LEU A 79 -3.85 7.56 -1.73
C LEU A 79 -4.93 8.35 -0.97
N MET A 80 -4.83 8.40 0.37
CA MET A 80 -5.71 9.22 1.19
C MET A 80 -5.55 10.72 0.91
N LEU A 81 -4.32 11.20 0.73
CA LEU A 81 -4.07 12.61 0.36
C LEU A 81 -4.71 12.96 -0.98
N VAL A 82 -4.63 12.08 -1.97
CA VAL A 82 -5.27 12.27 -3.28
C VAL A 82 -6.79 12.24 -3.18
N LEU A 83 -7.37 11.34 -2.38
CA LEU A 83 -8.82 11.32 -2.15
C LEU A 83 -9.30 12.59 -1.43
N LEU A 84 -8.58 13.03 -0.39
CA LEU A 84 -8.89 14.28 0.31
C LEU A 84 -8.81 15.47 -0.65
N TRP A 85 -7.76 15.59 -1.46
CA TRP A 85 -7.65 16.64 -2.46
C TRP A 85 -8.74 16.54 -3.53
N GLY A 86 -9.09 15.34 -4.00
CA GLY A 86 -10.15 15.16 -4.99
C GLY A 86 -11.55 15.52 -4.46
N VAL A 87 -11.79 15.31 -3.15
CA VAL A 87 -13.05 15.62 -2.48
C VAL A 87 -13.15 17.09 -2.10
N PHE A 88 -12.06 17.70 -1.59
CA PHE A 88 -12.08 19.06 -1.03
C PHE A 88 -11.41 20.13 -1.91
N GLY A 89 -10.58 19.76 -2.87
CA GLY A 89 -9.85 20.67 -3.76
C GLY A 89 -10.62 21.12 -5.00
N ARG A 90 -11.92 20.81 -5.08
CA ARG A 90 -12.86 21.33 -6.10
C ARG A 90 -13.63 22.57 -5.63
N ILE A 91 -13.26 23.17 -4.49
CA ILE A 91 -13.83 24.42 -3.97
C ILE A 91 -12.99 25.60 -4.48
#